data_AF-A0A936T254-F1
#
_entry.id   AF-A0A936T254-F1
#
_cell.length_a   1.000
_cell.length_b   1.000
_cell.length_c   1.000
_cell.angle_alpha   90.00
_cell.angle_beta   90.00
_cell.angle_gamma   90.00
#
_symmetry.space_group_name_H-M   'P 1'
#
loop_
_entity.id
_entity.type
_entity.pdbx_description
1 polymer ?
#
loop_
_entity_poly.entity_id
_entity_poly.type
_entity_poly.pdbx_seq_one_letter_code
_entity_poly.pdbx_strand_id
1 'polypeptide(L)'
;MTITPRRIAIGLLGLLLVSTLAVILIDVGMSTVTTLTYIDVLAAAIFGALLWTTWRGWAYSSYALIIIITLLVGGALNEPFLTQRFSGALLMPAIVALVLAGPRWIIGSAVCSLLLLLIRAGWQGVYAEPITLLIHGISVGGLVLGRLVTMSALQAGARAQAAAETSAAALQLANANLEQRVAERTAEVQAALCEVEARATEQAHLLAEVEQQRLAIRDMSVPVLPISTKALMMPLVGALDSDRLHLLQQQALQRIEQSSATHLILDITGVTVVDTQVAQGLIQVVQAARLLGAEVVLVGIRPEVAQTMVGLGIQLTGTTTHSSLQEGITYALQHG
;
A
#
# COMPACT_ATOMS: atom_id res chain seq x y z
N MET A 1 1.46 10.25 -36.61
CA MET A 1 2.11 11.07 -37.66
C MET A 1 1.97 12.54 -37.29
N THR A 2 3.05 13.25 -36.97
CA THR A 2 2.99 14.68 -36.65
C THR A 2 2.76 15.49 -37.93
N ILE A 3 1.65 16.23 -37.98
CA ILE A 3 1.34 17.11 -39.10
C ILE A 3 2.19 18.38 -38.92
N THR A 4 3.22 18.54 -39.76
CA THR A 4 4.07 19.75 -39.73
C THR A 4 3.43 20.87 -40.56
N PRO A 5 3.69 22.15 -40.23
CA PRO A 5 3.20 23.30 -41.02
C PRO A 5 3.54 23.20 -42.51
N ARG A 6 4.71 22.63 -42.83
CA ARG A 6 5.14 22.35 -44.21
C ARG A 6 4.25 21.33 -44.93
N ARG A 7 3.82 20.26 -44.24
CA ARG A 7 2.90 19.26 -44.84
C ARG A 7 1.51 19.85 -45.09
N ILE A 8 1.03 20.71 -44.19
CA ILE A 8 -0.22 21.45 -44.37
C ILE A 8 -0.10 22.40 -45.58
N ALA A 9 1.01 23.13 -45.70
CA ALA A 9 1.26 24.02 -46.83
C ALA A 9 1.29 23.27 -48.18
N ILE A 10 1.97 22.13 -48.24
CA ILE A 10 2.00 21.28 -49.45
C ILE A 10 0.60 20.77 -49.80
N GLY A 11 -0.16 20.29 -48.80
CA GLY A 11 -1.54 19.83 -49.02
C GLY A 11 -2.46 20.94 -49.53
N LEU A 12 -2.38 22.13 -48.93
CA LEU A 12 -3.19 23.28 -49.34
C LEU A 12 -2.81 23.79 -50.74
N LEU A 13 -1.51 23.90 -51.04
CA LEU A 13 -1.02 24.26 -52.36
C LEU A 13 -1.43 23.25 -53.43
N GLY A 14 -1.37 21.96 -53.12
CA GLY A 14 -1.83 20.90 -54.01
C GLY A 14 -3.33 21.01 -54.29
N LEU A 15 -4.14 21.25 -53.25
CA LEU A 15 -5.59 21.43 -53.40
C LEU A 15 -5.94 22.68 -54.24
N LEU A 16 -5.26 23.80 -53.99
CA LEU A 16 -5.42 25.03 -54.77
C LEU A 16 -5.02 24.82 -56.23
N LEU A 17 -3.88 24.18 -56.49
CA LEU A 17 -3.39 23.89 -57.83
C LEU A 17 -4.38 23.00 -58.62
N VAL A 18 -4.85 21.91 -58.00
CA VAL A 18 -5.84 21.02 -58.60
C VAL A 18 -7.14 21.76 -58.89
N SER A 19 -7.61 22.59 -57.96
CA SER A 19 -8.80 23.42 -58.17
C SER A 19 -8.64 24.37 -59.35
N THR A 20 -7.49 25.06 -59.46
CA THR A 20 -7.23 25.96 -60.60
C THR A 20 -7.14 25.22 -61.93
N LEU A 21 -6.49 24.06 -61.97
CA LEU A 21 -6.39 23.25 -63.18
C LEU A 21 -7.75 22.71 -63.64
N ALA A 22 -8.63 22.35 -62.69
CA ALA A 22 -9.99 21.91 -62.99
C ALA A 22 -10.82 23.03 -63.63
N VAL A 23 -10.73 24.27 -63.10
CA VAL A 23 -11.40 25.44 -63.69
C VAL A 23 -10.92 25.70 -65.11
N ILE A 24 -9.60 25.67 -65.35
CA ILE A 24 -9.02 25.85 -66.69
C ILE A 24 -9.54 24.76 -67.65
N LEU A 25 -9.60 23.50 -67.22
CA LEU A 25 -10.09 22.40 -68.05
C LEU A 25 -11.56 22.57 -68.43
N ILE A 26 -12.39 23.04 -67.48
CA ILE A 26 -13.80 23.33 -67.72
C ILE A 26 -13.95 24.47 -68.74
N ASP A 27 -13.22 25.57 -68.57
CA ASP A 27 -13.27 26.73 -69.48
C ASP A 27 -12.88 26.34 -70.91
N VAL A 28 -11.82 25.53 -71.06
CA VAL A 28 -11.37 25.04 -72.37
C VAL A 28 -12.39 24.08 -72.97
N GLY A 29 -12.93 23.13 -72.17
CA GLY A 29 -13.91 22.15 -72.63
C GLY A 29 -15.25 22.76 -73.03
N MET A 30 -15.65 23.85 -72.38
CA MET A 30 -16.86 24.61 -72.70
C MET A 30 -16.64 25.67 -73.78
N SER A 31 -15.42 25.81 -74.31
CA SER A 31 -15.03 26.86 -75.27
C SER A 31 -15.28 28.30 -74.77
N THR A 32 -15.26 28.51 -73.45
CA THR A 32 -15.49 29.79 -72.77
C THR A 32 -14.19 30.44 -72.31
N VAL A 33 -13.13 30.33 -73.11
CA VAL A 33 -11.81 30.90 -72.77
C VAL A 33 -11.91 32.43 -72.74
N THR A 34 -11.62 33.01 -71.58
CA THR A 34 -11.65 34.47 -71.36
C THR A 34 -10.33 34.95 -70.76
N THR A 35 -10.20 36.26 -70.54
CA THR A 35 -9.08 36.86 -69.80
C THR A 35 -8.85 36.20 -68.43
N LEU A 36 -9.91 35.72 -67.77
CA LEU A 36 -9.80 35.00 -66.50
C LEU A 36 -9.04 33.67 -66.64
N THR A 37 -9.31 32.92 -67.71
CA THR A 37 -8.65 31.64 -67.98
C THR A 37 -7.12 31.82 -68.11
N TYR A 38 -6.65 32.93 -68.69
CA TYR A 38 -5.22 33.24 -68.73
C TYR A 38 -4.63 33.59 -67.36
N ILE A 39 -5.41 34.25 -66.48
CA ILE A 39 -5.00 34.52 -65.10
C ILE A 39 -4.94 33.23 -64.28
N ASP A 40 -5.88 32.31 -64.48
CA ASP A 40 -5.86 31.00 -63.82
C ASP A 40 -4.67 30.14 -64.26
N VAL A 41 -4.28 30.19 -65.53
CA VAL A 41 -3.04 29.53 -66.02
C VAL A 41 -1.81 30.12 -65.33
N LEU A 42 -1.73 31.45 -65.19
CA LEU A 42 -0.64 32.10 -64.45
C LEU A 42 -0.66 31.71 -62.97
N ALA A 43 -1.85 31.67 -62.34
CA ALA A 43 -2.05 31.24 -60.96
C ALA A 43 -1.53 29.81 -60.74
N ALA A 44 -1.89 28.89 -61.64
CA ALA A 44 -1.46 27.50 -61.60
C ALA A 44 0.07 27.37 -61.73
N ALA A 45 0.70 28.15 -62.60
CA ALA A 45 2.16 28.19 -62.71
C ALA A 45 2.82 28.68 -61.41
N ILE A 46 2.28 29.74 -60.80
CA ILE A 46 2.78 30.28 -59.54
C ILE A 46 2.58 29.28 -58.38
N PHE A 47 1.40 28.65 -58.28
CA PHE A 47 1.13 27.62 -57.28
C PHE A 47 2.03 26.40 -57.46
N GLY A 48 2.29 25.98 -58.70
CA GLY A 48 3.24 24.91 -59.01
C GLY A 48 4.67 25.24 -58.57
N ALA A 49 5.14 26.47 -58.84
CA ALA A 49 6.46 26.93 -58.40
C ALA A 49 6.56 27.02 -56.86
N LEU A 50 5.51 27.50 -56.19
CA LEU A 50 5.43 27.52 -54.73
C LEU A 50 5.38 26.11 -54.13
N LEU A 51 4.66 25.19 -54.75
CA LEU A 51 4.59 23.79 -54.33
C LEU A 51 5.98 23.14 -54.41
N TRP A 52 6.69 23.34 -55.53
CA TRP A 52 8.05 22.86 -55.72
C TRP A 52 9.03 23.42 -54.68
N THR A 53 8.99 24.73 -54.43
CA THR A 53 9.88 25.38 -53.45
C THR A 53 9.55 25.00 -52.00
N THR A 54 8.27 24.81 -51.66
CA THR A 54 7.82 24.28 -50.36
C THR A 54 8.27 22.84 -50.18
N TRP A 55 8.21 22.05 -51.25
CA TRP A 55 8.73 20.69 -51.26
C TRP A 55 10.25 20.65 -51.11
N ARG A 56 10.99 21.65 -51.59
CA ARG A 56 12.42 21.83 -51.29
C ARG A 56 12.74 22.42 -49.92
N GLY A 57 11.74 22.80 -49.13
CA GLY A 57 11.90 23.23 -47.74
C GLY A 57 12.10 24.73 -47.55
N TRP A 58 11.67 25.56 -48.50
CA TRP A 58 11.69 27.01 -48.30
C TRP A 58 10.71 27.44 -47.21
N ALA A 59 11.21 28.04 -46.12
CA ALA A 59 10.44 28.34 -44.91
C ALA A 59 9.38 29.44 -45.09
N TYR A 60 9.52 30.30 -46.11
CA TYR A 60 8.65 31.47 -46.32
C TYR A 60 7.53 31.23 -47.33
N SER A 61 7.41 30.03 -47.88
CA SER A 61 6.44 29.75 -48.94
C SER A 61 4.98 29.95 -48.51
N SER A 62 4.66 29.69 -47.25
CA SER A 62 3.33 29.95 -46.67
C SER A 62 2.95 31.43 -46.69
N TYR A 63 3.89 32.33 -46.41
CA TYR A 63 3.64 33.77 -46.45
C TYR A 63 3.58 34.28 -47.89
N ALA A 64 4.46 33.79 -48.75
CA ALA A 64 4.43 34.10 -50.18
C ALA A 64 3.09 33.70 -50.82
N LEU A 65 2.54 32.54 -50.45
CA LEU A 65 1.23 32.08 -50.91
C LEU A 65 0.10 33.06 -50.51
N ILE A 66 0.08 33.50 -49.25
CA ILE A 66 -0.93 34.46 -48.78
C ILE A 66 -0.85 35.76 -49.58
N ILE A 67 0.36 36.29 -49.80
CA ILE A 67 0.57 37.53 -50.56
C ILE A 67 0.09 37.33 -52.01
N ILE A 68 0.47 36.23 -52.66
CA ILE A 68 0.10 35.93 -54.04
C ILE A 68 -1.43 35.81 -54.19
N ILE A 69 -2.10 35.10 -53.27
CA ILE A 69 -3.56 34.97 -53.30
C ILE A 69 -4.23 36.33 -53.02
N THR A 70 -3.68 37.13 -52.11
CA THR A 70 -4.17 38.49 -51.81
C THR A 70 -4.13 39.36 -53.07
N LEU A 71 -3.01 39.34 -53.80
CA LEU A 71 -2.82 40.07 -55.05
C LEU A 71 -3.71 39.53 -56.17
N LEU A 72 -3.85 38.21 -56.28
CA LEU A 72 -4.67 37.57 -57.30
C LEU A 72 -6.15 37.90 -57.09
N VAL A 73 -6.66 37.80 -55.87
CA VAL A 73 -8.05 38.16 -55.56
C VAL A 73 -8.32 39.64 -55.88
N GLY A 74 -7.41 40.54 -55.55
CA GLY A 74 -7.62 41.96 -55.84
C GLY A 74 -7.39 42.36 -57.31
N GLY A 75 -6.49 41.67 -58.02
CA GLY A 75 -6.10 41.98 -59.40
C GLY A 75 -6.85 41.20 -60.48
N ALA A 76 -7.44 40.05 -60.16
CA ALA A 76 -8.04 39.15 -61.15
C ALA A 76 -9.56 39.22 -61.24
N LEU A 77 -10.25 39.83 -60.26
CA LEU A 77 -11.70 39.92 -60.29
C LEU A 77 -12.17 40.81 -61.45
N ASN A 78 -13.18 40.33 -62.20
CA ASN A 78 -13.79 41.06 -63.31
C ASN A 78 -14.78 42.14 -62.83
N GLU A 79 -15.03 43.14 -63.69
CA GLU A 79 -15.90 44.30 -63.41
C GLU A 79 -17.27 43.99 -62.79
N PRO A 80 -18.03 42.95 -63.21
CA PRO A 80 -19.32 42.63 -62.60
C PRO A 80 -19.20 42.25 -61.12
N PHE A 81 -18.10 41.63 -60.73
CA PHE A 81 -17.83 41.24 -59.34
C PHE A 81 -17.16 42.36 -58.54
N LEU A 82 -16.58 43.35 -59.20
CA LEU A 82 -16.05 44.55 -58.56
C LEU A 82 -17.16 45.51 -58.18
N THR A 83 -18.16 45.67 -59.05
CA THR A 83 -19.13 46.77 -58.95
C THR A 83 -20.57 46.32 -58.66
N GLN A 84 -20.99 45.12 -59.09
CA GLN A 84 -22.41 44.71 -59.07
C GLN A 84 -22.71 43.45 -58.26
N ARG A 85 -21.73 42.56 -58.02
CA ARG A 85 -21.94 41.27 -57.33
C ARG A 85 -20.85 41.02 -56.30
N PHE A 86 -21.24 40.62 -55.09
CA PHE A 86 -20.27 40.18 -54.09
C PHE A 86 -19.59 38.86 -54.50
N SER A 87 -18.26 38.83 -54.51
CA SER A 87 -17.48 37.61 -54.67
C SER A 87 -16.94 37.10 -53.33
N GLY A 88 -17.25 35.85 -52.99
CA GLY A 88 -16.68 35.15 -51.82
C GLY A 88 -15.16 34.98 -51.88
N ALA A 89 -14.52 35.22 -53.04
CA ALA A 89 -13.07 35.22 -53.20
C ALA A 89 -12.37 36.22 -52.25
N LEU A 90 -13.06 37.27 -51.80
CA LEU A 90 -12.56 38.26 -50.83
C LEU A 90 -12.05 37.61 -49.53
N LEU A 91 -12.64 36.49 -49.10
CA LEU A 91 -12.24 35.79 -47.87
C LEU A 91 -11.11 34.78 -48.08
N MET A 92 -10.79 34.38 -49.31
CA MET A 92 -9.78 33.36 -49.60
C MET A 92 -8.40 33.65 -48.98
N PRO A 93 -7.85 34.89 -49.05
CA PRO A 93 -6.58 35.21 -48.42
C PRO A 93 -6.61 35.01 -46.90
N ALA A 94 -7.71 35.41 -46.25
CA ALA A 94 -7.92 35.27 -44.81
C ALA A 94 -8.07 33.80 -44.37
N ILE A 95 -8.78 33.00 -45.17
CA ILE A 95 -8.94 31.55 -44.95
C ILE A 95 -7.61 30.82 -45.10
N VAL A 96 -6.81 31.16 -46.11
CA VAL A 96 -5.47 30.58 -46.29
C VAL A 96 -4.54 31.01 -45.15
N ALA A 97 -4.61 32.28 -44.72
CA ALA A 97 -3.85 32.78 -43.59
C ALA A 97 -4.24 32.12 -42.25
N LEU A 98 -5.51 31.74 -42.07
CA LEU A 98 -5.99 31.00 -40.89
C LEU A 98 -5.26 29.66 -40.74
N VAL A 99 -5.10 28.95 -41.85
CA VAL A 99 -4.51 27.61 -41.88
C VAL A 99 -2.99 27.70 -41.73
N LEU A 100 -2.35 28.62 -42.47
CA LEU A 100 -0.90 28.61 -42.64
C LEU A 100 -0.13 29.60 -41.75
N ALA A 101 -0.79 30.61 -41.20
CA ALA A 101 -0.12 31.70 -40.51
C ALA A 101 -0.76 32.01 -39.14
N GLY A 102 -0.54 33.23 -38.65
CA GLY A 102 -1.04 33.72 -37.37
C GLY A 102 -2.16 34.76 -37.52
N PRO A 103 -2.82 35.16 -36.42
CA PRO A 103 -3.93 36.10 -36.43
C PRO A 103 -3.64 37.42 -37.17
N ARG A 104 -2.43 37.95 -37.03
CA ARG A 104 -1.98 39.17 -37.73
C ARG A 104 -2.02 39.05 -39.26
N TRP A 105 -1.77 37.86 -39.80
CA TRP A 105 -1.80 37.62 -41.24
C TRP A 105 -3.21 37.48 -41.76
N ILE A 106 -4.14 36.92 -40.96
CA ILE A 106 -5.57 36.87 -41.30
C ILE A 106 -6.12 38.28 -41.47
N ILE A 107 -5.88 39.15 -40.48
CA ILE A 107 -6.31 40.55 -40.52
C ILE A 107 -5.61 41.29 -41.66
N GLY A 108 -4.28 41.15 -41.75
CA GLY A 108 -3.48 41.84 -42.76
C GLY A 108 -3.89 41.50 -44.20
N SER A 109 -4.08 40.21 -44.52
CA SER A 109 -4.51 39.79 -45.86
C SER A 109 -5.96 40.21 -46.14
N ALA A 110 -6.86 40.12 -45.15
CA ALA A 110 -8.26 40.52 -45.32
C ALA A 110 -8.42 42.02 -45.57
N VAL A 111 -7.67 42.85 -44.83
CA VAL A 111 -7.65 44.30 -45.00
C VAL A 111 -6.99 44.67 -46.34
N CYS A 112 -5.87 44.03 -46.68
CA CYS A 112 -5.17 44.30 -47.93
C CYS A 112 -6.02 43.96 -49.16
N SER A 113 -6.68 42.80 -49.19
CA SER A 113 -7.57 42.45 -50.30
C SER A 113 -8.79 43.35 -50.41
N LEU A 114 -9.40 43.74 -49.29
CA LEU A 114 -10.51 44.70 -49.30
C LEU A 114 -10.06 46.06 -49.84
N LEU A 115 -8.92 46.57 -49.36
CA LEU A 115 -8.38 47.86 -49.82
C LEU A 115 -8.03 47.83 -51.31
N LEU A 116 -7.42 46.75 -51.80
CA LEU A 116 -7.06 46.66 -53.22
C LEU A 116 -8.30 46.66 -54.12
N LEU A 117 -9.37 46.00 -53.71
CA LEU A 117 -10.65 46.01 -54.42
C LEU A 117 -11.36 47.36 -54.33
N LEU A 118 -11.35 48.02 -53.17
CA LEU A 118 -11.92 49.36 -53.00
C LEU A 118 -11.20 50.40 -53.88
N ILE A 119 -9.87 50.37 -53.90
CA ILE A 119 -9.06 51.26 -54.75
C ILE A 119 -9.39 51.00 -56.23
N ARG A 120 -9.46 49.73 -56.63
CA ARG A 120 -9.77 49.34 -58.01
C ARG A 120 -11.19 49.73 -58.42
N ALA A 121 -12.16 49.63 -57.53
CA ALA A 121 -13.55 50.01 -57.77
C ALA A 121 -13.81 51.53 -57.60
N GLY A 122 -12.76 52.34 -57.39
CA GLY A 122 -12.89 53.78 -57.24
C GLY A 122 -13.70 54.21 -56.02
N TRP A 123 -13.65 53.43 -54.93
CA TRP A 123 -14.45 53.62 -53.71
C TRP A 123 -15.96 53.51 -53.91
N GLN A 124 -16.39 52.85 -54.98
CA GLN A 124 -17.79 52.60 -55.31
C GLN A 124 -18.03 51.09 -55.49
N GLY A 125 -19.29 50.69 -55.62
CA GLY A 125 -19.68 49.29 -55.83
C GLY A 125 -19.87 48.48 -54.54
N VAL A 126 -20.15 47.18 -54.71
CA VAL A 126 -20.60 46.28 -53.64
C VAL A 126 -19.65 46.22 -52.44
N TYR A 127 -18.33 46.41 -52.64
CA TYR A 127 -17.35 46.36 -51.56
C TYR A 127 -17.29 47.64 -50.70
N ALA A 128 -17.84 48.75 -51.19
CA ALA A 128 -17.98 50.00 -50.43
C ALA A 128 -19.30 50.05 -49.64
N GLU A 129 -20.22 49.12 -49.90
CA GLU A 129 -21.51 49.08 -49.20
C GLU A 129 -21.33 48.73 -47.72
N PRO A 130 -22.03 49.45 -46.80
CA PRO A 130 -21.94 49.18 -45.37
C PRO A 130 -22.23 47.73 -44.98
N ILE A 131 -23.17 47.08 -45.68
CA ILE A 131 -23.54 45.69 -45.39
C ILE A 131 -22.42 44.70 -45.73
N THR A 132 -21.72 44.91 -46.84
CA THR A 132 -20.57 44.08 -47.25
C THR A 132 -19.39 44.25 -46.32
N LEU A 133 -19.09 45.49 -45.91
CA LEU A 133 -18.05 45.79 -44.93
C LEU A 133 -18.35 45.13 -43.58
N LEU A 134 -19.61 45.15 -43.15
CA LEU A 134 -20.05 44.49 -41.92
C LEU A 134 -19.89 42.97 -42.01
N ILE A 135 -20.38 42.33 -43.08
CA ILE A 135 -20.26 40.89 -43.29
C ILE A 135 -18.79 40.46 -43.35
N HIS A 136 -17.95 41.20 -44.06
CA HIS A 136 -16.51 40.94 -44.13
C HIS A 136 -15.85 41.07 -42.75
N GLY A 137 -16.17 42.15 -42.02
CA GLY A 137 -15.68 42.36 -40.66
C GLY A 137 -16.06 41.22 -39.71
N ILE A 138 -17.32 40.79 -39.72
CA ILE A 138 -17.81 39.66 -38.91
C ILE A 138 -17.11 38.37 -39.31
N SER A 139 -16.96 38.11 -40.62
CA SER A 139 -16.30 36.91 -41.14
C SER A 139 -14.84 36.85 -40.69
N VAL A 140 -14.07 37.92 -40.88
CA VAL A 140 -12.67 38.02 -40.46
C VAL A 140 -12.53 37.92 -38.94
N GLY A 141 -13.42 38.57 -38.19
CA GLY A 141 -13.49 38.47 -36.73
C GLY A 141 -13.71 37.03 -36.27
N GLY A 142 -14.64 36.31 -36.90
CA GLY A 142 -14.89 34.89 -36.63
C GLY A 142 -13.66 34.00 -36.91
N LEU A 143 -12.96 34.23 -38.03
CA LEU A 143 -11.73 33.50 -38.36
C LEU A 143 -10.62 33.75 -37.31
N VAL A 144 -10.43 35.00 -36.90
CA VAL A 144 -9.43 35.37 -35.89
C VAL A 144 -9.77 34.75 -34.53
N LEU A 145 -11.02 34.86 -34.08
CA LEU A 145 -11.49 34.25 -32.83
C LEU A 145 -11.31 32.73 -32.86
N GLY A 146 -11.71 32.07 -33.95
CA GLY A 146 -11.52 30.63 -34.13
C GLY A 146 -10.04 30.22 -34.03
N ARG A 147 -9.13 31.00 -34.63
CA ARG A 147 -7.69 30.78 -34.49
C ARG A 147 -7.21 30.92 -33.05
N LEU A 148 -7.63 31.98 -32.36
CA LEU A 148 -7.22 32.25 -30.99
C LEU A 148 -7.69 31.14 -30.04
N VAL A 149 -8.93 30.68 -30.18
CA VAL A 149 -9.47 29.56 -29.39
C VAL A 149 -8.71 28.27 -29.66
N THR A 150 -8.38 27.99 -30.91
CA THR A 150 -7.61 26.78 -31.25
C THR A 150 -6.19 26.86 -30.67
N MET A 151 -5.55 28.02 -30.75
CA MET A 151 -4.22 28.23 -30.16
C MET A 151 -4.24 28.11 -28.64
N SER A 152 -5.24 28.68 -27.96
CA SER A 152 -5.36 28.59 -26.51
C SER A 152 -5.66 27.16 -26.04
N ALA A 153 -6.52 26.43 -26.76
CA ALA A 153 -6.82 25.03 -26.47
C ALA A 153 -5.58 24.13 -26.61
N LEU A 154 -4.80 24.31 -27.68
CA LEU A 154 -3.55 23.57 -27.89
C LEU A 154 -2.52 23.87 -26.80
N GLN A 155 -2.38 25.14 -26.39
CA GLN A 155 -1.48 25.52 -25.31
C GLN A 155 -1.93 24.99 -23.95
N ALA A 156 -3.23 25.03 -23.66
CA ALA A 156 -3.79 24.47 -22.43
C ALA A 156 -3.56 22.96 -22.36
N GLY A 157 -3.76 22.24 -23.47
CA GLY A 157 -3.46 20.82 -23.57
C GLY A 157 -1.99 20.50 -23.30
N ALA A 158 -1.07 21.24 -23.91
CA ALA A 158 0.37 21.07 -23.69
C ALA A 158 0.78 21.32 -22.22
N ARG A 159 0.21 22.34 -21.57
CA ARG A 159 0.45 22.62 -20.15
C ARG A 159 -0.10 21.53 -19.24
N ALA A 160 -1.30 21.02 -19.53
CA ALA A 160 -1.89 19.93 -18.77
C ALA A 160 -1.05 18.65 -18.88
N GLN A 161 -0.54 18.35 -20.08
CA GLN A 161 0.35 17.21 -20.29
C GLN A 161 1.68 17.37 -19.53
N ALA A 162 2.32 18.53 -19.59
CA ALA A 162 3.54 18.80 -18.83
C ALA A 162 3.30 18.69 -17.31
N ALA A 163 2.18 19.21 -16.80
CA ALA A 163 1.82 19.07 -15.39
C ALA A 163 1.56 17.61 -15.00
N ALA A 164 0.91 16.83 -15.86
CA ALA A 164 0.69 15.39 -15.65
C ALA A 164 2.02 14.62 -15.59
N GLU A 165 2.97 14.92 -16.49
CA GLU A 165 4.31 14.33 -16.49
C GLU A 165 5.08 14.64 -15.19
N THR A 166 5.05 15.89 -14.72
CA THR A 166 5.69 16.26 -13.44
C THR A 166 5.04 15.55 -12.24
N SER A 167 3.72 15.40 -12.24
CA SER A 167 2.98 14.74 -11.17
C SER A 167 3.27 13.23 -11.16
N ALA A 168 3.35 12.60 -12.33
CA ALA A 168 3.71 11.20 -12.47
C ALA A 168 5.14 10.92 -11.98
N ALA A 169 6.10 11.79 -12.31
CA ALA A 169 7.47 11.68 -11.82
C ALA A 169 7.56 11.83 -10.29
N ALA A 170 6.82 12.79 -9.72
CA ALA A 170 6.75 12.98 -8.27
C ALA A 170 6.15 11.75 -7.56
N LEU A 171 5.10 11.15 -8.13
CA LEU A 171 4.47 9.95 -7.59
C LEU A 171 5.41 8.73 -7.65
N GLN A 172 6.17 8.57 -8.73
CA GLN A 172 7.16 7.49 -8.85
C GLN A 172 8.25 7.61 -7.78
N LEU A 173 8.75 8.83 -7.53
CA LEU A 173 9.73 9.06 -6.47
C LEU A 173 9.15 8.78 -5.08
N ALA A 174 7.91 9.22 -4.83
CA ALA A 174 7.22 8.97 -3.57
C ALA A 174 7.00 7.46 -3.33
N ASN A 175 6.57 6.72 -4.35
CA ASN A 175 6.39 5.26 -4.27
C ASN A 175 7.72 4.54 -4.01
N ALA A 176 8.80 4.92 -4.70
CA ALA A 176 10.12 4.33 -4.46
C ALA A 176 10.60 4.56 -3.02
N ASN A 177 10.36 5.76 -2.45
CA ASN A 177 10.69 6.05 -1.06
C ASN A 177 9.85 5.22 -0.09
N LEU A 178 8.54 5.07 -0.36
CA LEU A 178 7.66 4.22 0.44
C LEU A 178 8.09 2.75 0.41
N GLU A 179 8.43 2.22 -0.76
CA GLU A 179 8.95 0.85 -0.90
C GLU A 179 10.23 0.65 -0.08
N GLN A 180 11.14 1.61 -0.11
CA GLN A 180 12.34 1.57 0.72
C GLN A 180 12.01 1.57 2.21
N ARG A 181 11.13 2.46 2.67
CA ARG A 181 10.69 2.51 4.09
C ARG A 181 10.01 1.22 4.53
N VAL A 182 9.20 0.61 3.66
CA VAL A 182 8.56 -0.69 3.93
C VAL A 182 9.62 -1.77 4.05
N ALA A 183 10.62 -1.80 3.17
CA ALA A 183 11.72 -2.77 3.25
C ALA A 183 12.54 -2.60 4.55
N GLU A 184 12.88 -1.37 4.93
CA GLU A 184 13.59 -1.05 6.17
C GLU A 184 12.78 -1.50 7.40
N ARG A 185 11.51 -1.11 7.50
CA ARG A 185 10.65 -1.50 8.63
C ARG A 185 10.40 -3.01 8.68
N THR A 186 10.29 -3.67 7.54
CA THR A 186 10.13 -5.13 7.50
C THR A 186 11.39 -5.82 8.00
N ALA A 187 12.58 -5.33 7.64
CA ALA A 187 13.84 -5.85 8.16
C ALA A 187 13.98 -5.63 9.68
N GLU A 188 13.62 -4.45 10.18
CA GLU A 188 13.62 -4.14 11.62
C GLU A 188 12.66 -5.05 12.41
N VAL A 189 11.43 -5.23 11.91
CA VAL A 189 10.44 -6.11 12.55
C VAL A 189 10.91 -7.57 12.54
N GLN A 190 11.51 -8.03 11.44
CA GLN A 190 12.04 -9.39 11.35
C GLN A 190 13.18 -9.62 12.36
N ALA A 191 14.08 -8.63 12.52
CA ALA A 191 15.16 -8.71 13.51
C ALA A 191 14.61 -8.76 14.95
N ALA A 192 13.61 -7.93 15.26
CA ALA A 192 12.96 -7.93 16.56
C ALA A 192 12.23 -9.26 16.84
N LEU A 193 11.62 -9.87 15.82
CA LEU A 193 10.97 -11.18 15.96
C LEU A 193 11.98 -12.27 16.31
N CYS A 194 13.12 -12.33 15.61
CA CYS A 194 14.18 -13.27 15.93
C CYS A 194 14.72 -13.09 17.36
N GLU A 195 14.83 -11.86 17.85
CA GLU A 195 15.23 -11.57 19.24
C GLU A 195 14.18 -12.08 20.25
N VAL A 196 12.89 -11.87 19.97
CA VAL A 196 11.80 -12.35 20.82
C VAL A 196 11.76 -13.88 20.85
N GLU A 197 11.92 -14.53 19.70
CA GLU A 197 11.99 -15.99 19.59
C GLU A 197 13.15 -16.56 20.41
N ALA A 198 14.35 -15.96 20.31
CA ALA A 198 15.51 -16.38 21.08
C ALA A 198 15.27 -16.24 22.60
N ARG A 199 14.65 -15.14 23.03
CA ARG A 199 14.27 -14.95 24.44
C ARG A 199 13.24 -15.97 24.90
N ALA A 200 12.25 -16.28 24.07
CA ALA A 200 11.23 -17.28 24.39
C ALA A 200 11.85 -18.68 24.56
N THR A 201 12.79 -19.05 23.68
CA THR A 201 13.50 -20.33 23.81
C THR A 201 14.35 -20.40 25.08
N GLU A 202 15.04 -19.32 25.43
CA GLU A 202 15.83 -19.25 26.66
C GLU A 202 14.95 -19.37 27.90
N GLN A 203 13.84 -18.62 27.93
CA GLN A 203 12.89 -18.68 29.03
C GLN A 203 12.28 -20.08 29.17
N ALA A 204 11.97 -20.76 28.06
CA ALA A 204 11.49 -22.14 28.07
C ALA A 204 12.54 -23.11 28.65
N HIS A 205 13.82 -22.92 28.33
CA HIS A 205 14.91 -23.73 28.89
C HIS A 205 15.04 -23.53 30.40
N LEU A 206 15.04 -22.28 30.87
CA LEU A 206 15.10 -21.97 32.31
C LEU A 206 13.91 -22.56 33.08
N LEU A 207 12.70 -22.47 32.52
CA LEU A 207 11.51 -23.08 33.15
C LEU A 207 11.62 -24.60 33.23
N ALA A 208 12.15 -25.25 32.19
CA ALA A 208 12.38 -26.69 32.19
C ALA A 208 13.41 -27.09 33.26
N GLU A 209 14.48 -26.31 33.45
CA GLU A 209 15.48 -26.55 34.50
C GLU A 209 14.87 -26.39 35.90
N VAL A 210 14.09 -25.34 36.14
CA VAL A 210 13.39 -25.13 37.42
C VAL A 210 12.45 -26.29 37.73
N GLU A 211 11.71 -26.80 36.73
CA GLU A 211 10.82 -27.94 36.94
C GLU A 211 11.61 -29.23 37.25
N GLN A 212 12.75 -29.47 36.57
CA GLN A 212 13.63 -30.59 36.91
C GLN A 212 14.17 -30.50 38.34
N GLN A 213 14.62 -29.31 38.76
CA GLN A 213 15.08 -29.08 40.14
C GLN A 213 13.95 -29.33 41.15
N ARG A 214 12.72 -28.87 40.85
CA ARG A 214 11.54 -29.08 41.68
C ARG A 214 11.21 -30.57 41.82
N LEU A 215 11.29 -31.35 40.73
CA LEU A 215 11.07 -32.79 40.76
C LEU A 215 12.14 -33.51 41.58
N ALA A 216 13.42 -33.17 41.41
CA ALA A 216 14.51 -33.75 42.21
C ALA A 216 14.37 -33.46 43.71
N ILE A 217 13.92 -32.27 44.09
CA ILE A 217 13.63 -31.93 45.50
C ILE A 217 12.44 -32.75 46.03
N ARG A 218 11.41 -32.97 45.21
CA ARG A 218 10.24 -33.78 45.61
C ARG A 218 10.64 -35.22 45.91
N ASP A 219 11.48 -35.84 45.08
CA ASP A 219 11.95 -37.22 45.28
C ASP A 219 12.77 -37.39 46.57
N MET A 220 13.43 -36.34 47.06
CA MET A 220 14.19 -36.35 48.32
C MET A 220 13.36 -36.09 49.58
N SER A 221 12.09 -35.68 49.46
CA SER A 221 11.33 -35.06 50.55
C SER A 221 10.56 -36.01 51.49
N VAL A 222 10.67 -37.33 51.27
CA VAL A 222 10.00 -38.36 52.09
C VAL A 222 10.88 -39.62 52.25
N PRO A 223 11.92 -39.60 53.10
CA PRO A 223 12.73 -40.79 53.36
C PRO A 223 12.09 -41.70 54.43
N VAL A 224 11.82 -42.96 54.12
CA VAL A 224 11.58 -44.01 55.13
C VAL A 224 12.92 -44.68 55.47
N LEU A 225 13.38 -44.50 56.70
CA LEU A 225 14.69 -44.91 57.19
C LEU A 225 14.58 -46.14 58.10
N PRO A 226 15.30 -47.24 57.83
CA PRO A 226 15.35 -48.37 58.75
C PRO A 226 16.23 -48.04 59.97
N ILE A 227 15.70 -48.25 61.17
CA ILE A 227 16.43 -48.07 62.44
C ILE A 227 16.89 -49.43 63.00
N SER A 228 16.12 -50.49 62.74
CA SER A 228 16.49 -51.87 63.01
C SER A 228 15.80 -52.82 62.02
N THR A 229 16.02 -54.13 62.16
CA THR A 229 15.30 -55.15 61.39
C THR A 229 13.79 -55.12 61.60
N LYS A 230 13.31 -54.49 62.68
CA LYS A 230 11.88 -54.46 63.05
C LYS A 230 11.32 -53.05 63.22
N ALA A 231 12.13 -52.00 63.08
CA ALA A 231 11.70 -50.62 63.28
C ALA A 231 12.08 -49.72 62.10
N LEU A 232 11.10 -48.98 61.59
CA LEU A 232 11.24 -47.94 60.58
C LEU A 232 11.03 -46.56 61.22
N MET A 233 11.64 -45.53 60.63
CA MET A 233 11.47 -44.13 61.02
C MET A 233 11.16 -43.29 59.79
N MET A 234 10.20 -42.39 59.92
CA MET A 234 9.75 -41.51 58.86
C MET A 234 9.60 -40.08 59.42
N PRO A 235 10.50 -39.16 59.07
CA PRO A 235 10.42 -37.77 59.48
C PRO A 235 9.51 -36.97 58.54
N LEU A 236 8.57 -36.22 59.11
CA LEU A 236 7.70 -35.30 58.42
C LEU A 236 8.23 -33.87 58.59
N VAL A 237 8.82 -33.33 57.51
CA VAL A 237 9.43 -31.98 57.52
C VAL A 237 8.71 -31.07 56.53
N GLY A 238 8.30 -29.88 56.98
CA GLY A 238 7.69 -28.85 56.12
C GLY A 238 6.17 -28.95 56.02
N ALA A 239 5.58 -28.17 55.11
CA ALA A 239 4.14 -28.17 54.90
C ALA A 239 3.66 -29.54 54.41
N LEU A 240 2.60 -30.05 55.04
CA LEU A 240 2.00 -31.32 54.68
C LEU A 240 0.69 -31.04 53.95
N ASP A 241 0.63 -31.39 52.67
CA ASP A 241 -0.58 -31.34 51.85
C ASP A 241 -1.12 -32.76 51.57
N SER A 242 -2.29 -32.85 50.95
CA SER A 242 -2.97 -34.11 50.66
C SER A 242 -2.15 -35.05 49.77
N ASP A 243 -1.50 -34.50 48.74
CA ASP A 243 -0.71 -35.28 47.78
C ASP A 243 0.50 -35.90 48.47
N ARG A 244 1.16 -35.14 49.34
CA ARG A 244 2.28 -35.62 50.14
C ARG A 244 1.85 -36.66 51.16
N LEU A 245 0.68 -36.51 51.78
CA LEU A 245 0.10 -37.54 52.67
C LEU A 245 -0.15 -38.86 51.97
N HIS A 246 -0.69 -38.83 50.75
CA HIS A 246 -0.89 -40.05 49.96
C HIS A 246 0.44 -40.73 49.63
N LEU A 247 1.45 -39.96 49.21
CA LEU A 247 2.78 -40.49 48.94
C LEU A 247 3.43 -41.08 50.20
N LEU A 248 3.30 -40.39 51.34
CA LEU A 248 3.79 -40.85 52.65
C LEU A 248 3.18 -42.20 53.01
N GLN A 249 1.85 -42.30 52.94
CA GLN A 249 1.13 -43.53 53.25
C GLN A 249 1.62 -44.68 52.36
N GLN A 250 1.69 -44.46 51.05
CA GLN A 250 2.12 -45.49 50.11
C GLN A 250 3.53 -45.99 50.41
N GLN A 251 4.49 -45.08 50.64
CA GLN A 251 5.87 -45.45 50.93
C GLN A 251 6.02 -46.13 52.29
N ALA A 252 5.33 -45.66 53.32
CA ALA A 252 5.37 -46.25 54.66
C ALA A 252 4.85 -47.70 54.62
N LEU A 253 3.68 -47.93 54.01
CA LEU A 253 3.07 -49.26 53.93
C LEU A 253 3.92 -50.22 53.09
N GLN A 254 4.40 -49.78 51.93
CA GLN A 254 5.27 -50.58 51.08
C GLN A 254 6.57 -50.98 51.80
N ARG A 255 7.15 -50.08 52.60
CA ARG A 255 8.35 -50.37 53.37
C ARG A 255 8.10 -51.29 54.55
N ILE A 256 6.97 -51.15 55.24
CA ILE A 256 6.55 -52.08 56.31
C ILE A 256 6.44 -53.49 55.74
N GLU A 257 5.75 -53.65 54.61
CA GLU A 257 5.61 -54.94 53.92
C GLU A 257 6.97 -55.54 53.55
N GLN A 258 7.83 -54.76 52.88
CA GLN A 258 9.14 -55.23 52.41
C GLN A 258 10.10 -55.62 53.55
N SER A 259 10.07 -54.89 54.66
CA SER A 259 10.98 -55.10 55.79
C SER A 259 10.40 -55.97 56.90
N SER A 260 9.10 -56.30 56.85
CA SER A 260 8.38 -56.95 57.95
C SER A 260 8.55 -56.22 59.28
N ALA A 261 8.65 -54.89 59.23
CA ALA A 261 8.83 -54.07 60.42
C ALA A 261 7.58 -54.12 61.29
N THR A 262 7.77 -54.35 62.59
CA THR A 262 6.69 -54.35 63.58
C THR A 262 6.47 -52.98 64.22
N HIS A 263 7.36 -52.01 63.96
CA HIS A 263 7.27 -50.65 64.48
C HIS A 263 7.53 -49.62 63.38
N LEU A 264 6.69 -48.57 63.33
CA LEU A 264 6.89 -47.39 62.51
C LEU A 264 6.90 -46.14 63.40
N ILE A 265 8.03 -45.44 63.43
CA ILE A 265 8.19 -44.17 64.12
C ILE A 265 7.84 -43.05 63.16
N LEU A 266 6.78 -42.30 63.45
CA LEU A 266 6.41 -41.08 62.72
C LEU A 266 6.91 -39.87 63.50
N ASP A 267 7.93 -39.19 62.97
CA ASP A 267 8.45 -37.96 63.58
C ASP A 267 7.77 -36.73 62.97
N ILE A 268 6.90 -36.10 63.76
CA ILE A 268 6.15 -34.91 63.34
C ILE A 268 6.74 -33.61 63.90
N THR A 269 7.97 -33.63 64.40
CA THR A 269 8.65 -32.44 64.95
C THR A 269 8.71 -31.28 63.94
N GLY A 270 8.79 -31.59 62.64
CA GLY A 270 8.85 -30.63 61.55
C GLY A 270 7.50 -30.14 61.01
N VAL A 271 6.37 -30.60 61.57
CA VAL A 271 5.02 -30.19 61.19
C VAL A 271 4.58 -29.02 62.07
N THR A 272 4.44 -27.83 61.48
CA THR A 272 4.15 -26.59 62.21
C THR A 272 2.66 -26.27 62.32
N VAL A 273 1.85 -26.76 61.39
CA VAL A 273 0.39 -26.53 61.36
C VAL A 273 -0.29 -27.85 61.01
N VAL A 274 -1.32 -28.21 61.77
CA VAL A 274 -2.16 -29.37 61.52
C VAL A 274 -3.60 -28.89 61.35
N ASP A 275 -4.16 -29.14 60.18
CA ASP A 275 -5.58 -28.95 59.90
C ASP A 275 -6.33 -30.29 59.96
N THR A 276 -7.65 -30.24 59.76
CA THR A 276 -8.50 -31.43 59.79
C THR A 276 -8.07 -32.49 58.77
N GLN A 277 -7.62 -32.07 57.58
CA GLN A 277 -7.25 -32.99 56.50
C GLN A 277 -5.93 -33.69 56.80
N VAL A 278 -4.94 -32.93 57.28
CA VAL A 278 -3.64 -33.43 57.71
C VAL A 278 -3.81 -34.45 58.83
N ALA A 279 -4.60 -34.09 59.83
CA ALA A 279 -4.78 -34.91 61.01
C ALA A 279 -5.54 -36.21 60.69
N GLN A 280 -6.55 -36.17 59.81
CA GLN A 280 -7.24 -37.37 59.35
C GLN A 280 -6.34 -38.27 58.49
N GLY A 281 -5.48 -37.69 57.65
CA GLY A 281 -4.48 -38.44 56.88
C GLY A 281 -3.49 -39.18 57.77
N LEU A 282 -3.00 -38.56 58.85
CA LEU A 282 -2.11 -39.22 59.82
C LEU A 282 -2.78 -40.43 60.50
N ILE A 283 -4.07 -40.31 60.87
CA ILE A 283 -4.84 -41.42 61.44
C ILE A 283 -4.97 -42.58 60.43
N GLN A 284 -5.21 -42.27 59.15
CA GLN A 284 -5.30 -43.30 58.11
C GLN A 284 -3.98 -44.04 57.93
N VAL A 285 -2.84 -43.34 57.98
CA VAL A 285 -1.51 -43.98 57.98
C VAL A 285 -1.35 -44.90 59.19
N VAL A 286 -1.70 -44.43 60.40
CA VAL A 286 -1.64 -45.24 61.63
C VAL A 286 -2.49 -46.50 61.51
N GLN A 287 -3.74 -46.37 61.07
CA GLN A 287 -4.66 -47.49 60.93
C GLN A 287 -4.16 -48.50 59.89
N ALA A 288 -3.70 -48.02 58.72
CA ALA A 288 -3.19 -48.87 57.67
C ALA A 288 -1.92 -49.62 58.09
N ALA A 289 -0.99 -48.95 58.79
CA ALA A 289 0.22 -49.58 59.30
C ALA A 289 -0.10 -50.68 60.33
N ARG A 290 -1.09 -50.45 61.20
CA ARG A 290 -1.55 -51.46 62.17
C ARG A 290 -2.21 -52.66 61.51
N LEU A 291 -2.95 -52.46 60.42
CA LEU A 291 -3.50 -53.57 59.62
C LEU A 291 -2.39 -54.44 59.01
N LEU A 292 -1.21 -53.88 58.76
CA LEU A 292 -0.01 -54.63 58.35
C LEU A 292 0.79 -55.21 59.52
N GLY A 293 0.30 -55.08 60.76
CA GLY A 293 0.97 -55.61 61.96
C GLY A 293 2.08 -54.72 62.51
N ALA A 294 2.19 -53.47 62.06
CA ALA A 294 3.13 -52.50 62.58
C ALA A 294 2.47 -51.57 63.61
N GLU A 295 3.03 -51.50 64.81
CA GLU A 295 2.68 -50.48 65.80
C GLU A 295 3.27 -49.12 65.38
N VAL A 296 2.45 -48.07 65.45
CA VAL A 296 2.91 -46.71 65.14
C VAL A 296 3.26 -45.96 66.41
N VAL A 297 4.47 -45.42 66.43
CA VAL A 297 5.02 -44.59 67.50
C VAL A 297 5.09 -43.15 66.98
N LEU A 298 4.25 -42.27 67.52
CA LEU A 298 4.23 -40.86 67.13
C LEU A 298 5.16 -40.05 68.06
N VAL A 299 6.10 -39.31 67.49
CA VAL A 299 7.06 -38.49 68.24
C VAL A 299 7.05 -37.04 67.78
N GLY A 300 7.45 -36.13 68.67
CA GLY A 300 7.63 -34.72 68.31
C GLY A 300 6.34 -33.90 68.23
N ILE A 301 5.28 -34.33 68.93
CA ILE A 301 4.01 -33.59 68.98
C ILE A 301 4.21 -32.28 69.76
N ARG A 302 4.08 -31.15 69.08
CA ARG A 302 4.15 -29.83 69.71
C ARG A 302 2.87 -29.54 70.52
N PRO A 303 2.93 -28.74 71.60
CA PRO A 303 1.76 -28.42 72.41
C PRO A 303 0.57 -27.87 71.61
N GLU A 304 0.85 -26.99 70.63
CA GLU A 304 -0.16 -26.37 69.80
C GLU A 304 -0.86 -27.41 68.90
N VAL A 305 -0.08 -28.35 68.34
CA VAL A 305 -0.59 -29.45 67.51
C VAL A 305 -1.44 -30.41 68.35
N ALA A 306 -1.01 -30.74 69.57
CA ALA A 306 -1.77 -31.58 70.48
C ALA A 306 -3.13 -30.94 70.83
N GLN A 307 -3.15 -29.63 71.11
CA GLN A 307 -4.38 -28.89 71.38
C GLN A 307 -5.32 -28.91 70.17
N THR A 308 -4.79 -28.71 68.96
CA THR A 308 -5.59 -28.78 67.73
C THR A 308 -6.14 -30.18 67.48
N MET A 309 -5.34 -31.24 67.64
CA MET A 309 -5.82 -32.62 67.47
C MET A 309 -6.96 -32.96 68.45
N VAL A 310 -6.84 -32.55 69.72
CA VAL A 310 -7.91 -32.71 70.71
C VAL A 310 -9.15 -31.89 70.33
N GLY A 311 -8.97 -30.63 69.91
CA GLY A 311 -10.07 -29.77 69.46
C GLY A 311 -10.81 -30.29 68.23
N LEU A 312 -10.13 -31.03 67.37
CA LEU A 312 -10.71 -31.71 66.20
C LEU A 312 -11.38 -33.07 66.54
N GLY A 313 -11.34 -33.49 67.81
CA GLY A 313 -11.95 -34.76 68.26
C GLY A 313 -11.17 -36.01 67.83
N ILE A 314 -9.87 -35.87 67.57
CA ILE A 314 -9.04 -36.97 67.07
C ILE A 314 -8.65 -37.91 68.19
N GLN A 315 -8.93 -39.20 68.00
CA GLN A 315 -8.60 -40.25 68.93
C GLN A 315 -7.42 -41.06 68.40
N LEU A 316 -6.27 -40.98 69.06
CA LEU A 316 -5.06 -41.74 68.73
C LEU A 316 -5.07 -43.14 69.36
N THR A 317 -6.24 -43.79 69.39
CA THR A 317 -6.45 -45.06 70.08
C THR A 317 -5.55 -46.17 69.50
N GLY A 318 -4.63 -46.68 70.31
CA GLY A 318 -3.64 -47.70 69.92
C GLY A 318 -2.46 -47.15 69.12
N THR A 319 -2.10 -45.89 69.35
CA THR A 319 -0.83 -45.27 68.95
C THR A 319 -0.03 -45.00 70.23
N THR A 320 1.27 -45.29 70.23
CA THR A 320 2.16 -44.93 71.33
C THR A 320 2.77 -43.56 71.03
N THR A 321 2.80 -42.64 72.01
CA THR A 321 3.33 -41.28 71.82
C THR A 321 4.52 -41.02 72.74
N HIS A 322 5.59 -40.45 72.19
CA HIS A 322 6.75 -40.00 72.97
C HIS A 322 7.12 -38.55 72.70
N SER A 323 7.78 -37.93 73.67
CA SER A 323 8.13 -36.51 73.61
C SER A 323 9.28 -36.22 72.66
N SER A 324 10.17 -37.19 72.46
CA SER A 324 11.34 -37.08 71.60
C SER A 324 11.53 -38.30 70.70
N LEU A 325 12.19 -38.10 69.56
CA LEU A 325 12.58 -39.19 68.66
C LEU A 325 13.44 -40.25 69.37
N GLN A 326 14.33 -39.82 70.27
CA GLN A 326 15.19 -40.72 71.03
C GLN A 326 14.38 -41.69 71.91
N GLU A 327 13.35 -41.19 72.59
CA GLU A 327 12.43 -42.02 73.38
C GLU A 327 11.66 -43.00 72.50
N GLY A 328 11.13 -42.53 71.36
CA GLY A 328 10.39 -43.40 70.42
C GLY A 328 11.26 -44.49 69.80
N ILE A 329 12.52 -44.19 69.46
CA ILE A 329 13.50 -45.20 69.00
C ILE A 329 13.75 -46.22 70.11
N THR A 330 13.99 -45.76 71.34
CA THR A 330 14.25 -46.65 72.48
C THR A 330 13.07 -47.59 72.73
N TYR A 331 11.85 -47.06 72.66
CA TYR A 331 10.62 -47.84 72.81
C TYR A 331 10.51 -48.92 71.73
N ALA A 332 10.65 -48.54 70.45
CA ALA A 332 10.53 -49.46 69.32
C ALA A 332 11.59 -50.57 69.33
N LEU A 333 12.80 -50.30 69.84
CA LEU A 333 13.86 -51.29 69.98
C LEU A 333 13.64 -52.26 71.15
N GLN A 334 12.95 -51.84 72.21
CA GLN A 334 12.67 -52.69 73.37
C GLN A 334 11.47 -53.61 73.16
N HIS A 335 10.56 -53.26 72.25
CA HIS A 335 9.30 -53.97 72.01
C HIS A 335 9.23 -54.68 70.65
N GLY A 336 10.26 -54.55 69.80
CA GLY A 336 10.38 -55.22 68.50
C GLY A 336 11.18 -56.51 68.56
#